data_AF-A0A7E6DUE2-F1
#
_entry.id   AF-A0A7E6DUE2-F1
#
_cell.length_a   1.000
_cell.length_b   1.000
_cell.length_c   1.000
_cell.angle_alpha   90.00
_cell.angle_beta   90.00
_cell.angle_gamma   90.00
#
_symmetry.space_group_name_H-M   'P 1'
#
loop_
_entity.id
_entity.type
_entity.pdbx_description
1 polymer ?
#
loop_
_entity_poly.entity_id
_entity_poly.type
_entity_poly.pdbx_seq_one_letter_code
_entity_poly.pdbx_strand_id
1 'polypeptide(L)'
;MTSEEARHLVNIIPVIAKADAISKTELQKFKIKLMSELVSNGVHIYQFPTDDETVAKINASMNGQLPFAVVGSMDEVKIGNKMVKARQYPWGIVQVENENHCDFVKLREMLICTNMEDLREQTHSRHYELYRRCKLEEMGFTDVGPESKPLSLQETYEAKRHEFYGELHRKEEEMKQMFVQRVKEKEAILKEAERELQAKFDHLTRVHQEERMKLEEKRRLLEEEIISFSKKKATSEIYQNQTFMAMGSNLKKDKDRKNSNFM
;
A
#
# COMPACT_ATOMS: atom_id res chain seq x y z
N MET A 1 -20.15 -8.72 -14.78
CA MET A 1 -21.54 -8.23 -14.76
C MET A 1 -22.42 -9.27 -15.42
N THR A 2 -23.10 -10.07 -14.61
CA THR A 2 -24.17 -10.96 -15.08
C THR A 2 -25.40 -10.11 -15.44
N SER A 3 -26.31 -10.61 -16.27
CA SER A 3 -27.52 -9.88 -16.68
C SER A 3 -28.46 -9.53 -15.51
N GLU A 4 -28.25 -10.12 -14.33
CA GLU A 4 -28.99 -9.84 -13.10
C GLU A 4 -28.64 -8.49 -12.47
N GLU A 5 -27.38 -8.08 -12.48
CA GLU A 5 -26.93 -6.83 -11.84
C GLU A 5 -27.34 -5.59 -12.64
N ALA A 6 -27.51 -5.71 -13.96
CA ALA A 6 -27.86 -4.60 -14.85
C ALA A 6 -29.34 -4.19 -14.75
N ARG A 7 -30.22 -5.03 -14.17
CA ARG A 7 -31.69 -4.87 -14.20
C ARG A 7 -32.21 -3.56 -13.64
N HIS A 8 -31.44 -2.92 -12.76
CA HIS A 8 -31.86 -1.68 -12.11
C HIS A 8 -30.93 -0.50 -12.38
N LEU A 9 -29.87 -0.72 -13.18
CA LEU A 9 -28.83 0.29 -13.41
C LEU A 9 -29.03 1.06 -14.72
N VAL A 10 -29.76 0.49 -15.69
CA VAL A 10 -29.86 1.06 -17.04
C VAL A 10 -31.20 0.76 -17.70
N ASN A 11 -31.53 1.58 -18.71
CA ASN A 11 -32.62 1.33 -19.63
C ASN A 11 -32.24 0.21 -20.61
N ILE A 12 -32.95 -0.91 -20.57
CA ILE A 12 -32.67 -2.07 -21.43
C ILE A 12 -33.63 -2.10 -22.62
N ILE A 13 -33.10 -2.01 -23.84
CA ILE A 13 -33.89 -2.14 -25.08
C ILE A 13 -33.46 -3.41 -25.80
N PRO A 14 -34.32 -4.45 -25.86
CA PRO A 14 -33.94 -5.71 -26.46
C PRO A 14 -33.92 -5.61 -28.00
N VAL A 15 -32.86 -6.16 -28.60
CA VAL A 15 -32.62 -6.14 -30.03
C VAL A 15 -32.22 -7.53 -30.52
N ILE A 16 -32.80 -7.96 -31.64
CA ILE A 16 -32.40 -9.16 -32.37
C ILE A 16 -31.37 -8.72 -33.42
N ALA A 17 -30.11 -9.01 -33.16
CA ALA A 17 -29.02 -8.70 -34.09
C ALA A 17 -29.01 -9.65 -35.30
N LYS A 18 -28.48 -9.18 -36.43
CA LYS A 18 -28.35 -9.96 -37.68
C LYS A 18 -29.68 -10.61 -38.09
N ALA A 19 -30.76 -9.84 -38.04
CA ALA A 19 -32.10 -10.33 -38.34
C ALA A 19 -32.25 -10.85 -39.78
N ASP A 20 -31.34 -10.48 -40.68
CA ASP A 20 -31.23 -10.98 -42.05
C ASP A 20 -30.90 -12.49 -42.14
N ALA A 21 -30.45 -13.11 -41.04
CA ALA A 21 -30.23 -14.55 -40.95
C ALA A 21 -31.50 -15.36 -40.59
N ILE A 22 -32.61 -14.69 -40.29
CA ILE A 22 -33.85 -15.33 -39.79
C ILE A 22 -34.99 -15.02 -40.75
N SER A 23 -35.79 -16.03 -41.10
CA SER A 23 -36.96 -15.78 -41.94
C SER A 23 -38.03 -14.97 -41.20
N LYS A 24 -38.90 -14.26 -41.93
CA LYS A 24 -39.96 -13.43 -41.32
C LYS A 24 -40.89 -14.24 -40.42
N THR A 25 -41.20 -15.48 -40.78
CA THR A 25 -42.10 -16.36 -40.00
C THR A 25 -41.45 -16.86 -38.71
N GLU A 26 -40.17 -17.22 -38.76
CA GLU A 26 -39.38 -17.60 -37.58
C GLU A 26 -39.15 -16.41 -36.65
N LEU A 27 -38.90 -15.24 -37.23
CA LEU A 27 -38.66 -14.01 -36.49
C LEU A 27 -39.84 -13.65 -35.59
N GLN A 28 -41.08 -13.78 -36.08
CA GLN A 28 -42.28 -13.52 -35.26
C GLN A 28 -42.38 -14.47 -34.07
N LYS A 29 -42.15 -15.77 -34.28
CA LYS A 29 -42.13 -16.76 -33.19
C LYS A 29 -41.01 -16.46 -32.18
N PHE A 30 -39.85 -16.04 -32.68
CA PHE A 30 -38.71 -15.70 -31.86
C PHE A 30 -38.95 -14.44 -31.01
N LYS A 31 -39.55 -13.39 -31.58
CA LYS A 31 -39.96 -12.17 -30.84
C LYS A 31 -40.87 -12.53 -29.66
N ILE A 32 -41.92 -13.31 -29.90
CA ILE A 32 -42.88 -13.73 -28.86
C ILE A 32 -42.17 -14.52 -27.75
N LYS A 33 -41.36 -15.52 -28.12
CA LYS A 33 -40.65 -16.36 -27.16
C LYS A 33 -39.66 -15.54 -26.31
N LEU A 34 -38.88 -14.67 -26.95
CA LEU A 34 -37.90 -13.83 -26.26
C LEU A 34 -38.58 -12.87 -25.28
N MET A 35 -39.67 -12.22 -25.68
CA MET A 35 -40.43 -11.34 -24.77
C MET A 35 -41.03 -12.11 -23.59
N SER A 36 -41.60 -13.30 -23.84
CA SER A 36 -42.11 -14.16 -22.78
C SER A 36 -41.02 -14.57 -21.78
N GLU A 37 -39.83 -14.93 -22.28
CA GLU A 37 -38.70 -15.29 -21.42
C GLU A 37 -38.21 -14.10 -20.59
N LEU A 38 -38.09 -12.90 -21.19
CA LEU A 38 -37.71 -11.68 -20.47
C LEU A 38 -38.67 -11.37 -19.30
N VAL A 39 -39.98 -11.45 -19.56
CA VAL A 39 -41.02 -11.24 -18.53
C VAL A 39 -40.95 -12.32 -17.45
N SER A 40 -40.85 -13.60 -17.84
CA SER A 40 -40.82 -14.73 -16.88
C SER A 40 -39.61 -14.68 -15.93
N ASN A 41 -38.49 -14.10 -16.39
CA ASN A 41 -37.28 -13.93 -15.60
C ASN A 41 -37.24 -12.61 -14.82
N GLY A 42 -38.27 -11.77 -14.92
CA GLY A 42 -38.34 -10.47 -14.24
C GLY A 42 -37.40 -9.41 -14.81
N VAL A 43 -37.00 -9.54 -16.08
CA VAL A 43 -36.16 -8.54 -16.74
C VAL A 43 -37.01 -7.34 -17.12
N HIS A 44 -36.73 -6.21 -16.48
CA HIS A 44 -37.41 -4.95 -16.77
C HIS A 44 -36.77 -4.30 -18.00
N ILE A 45 -37.49 -4.33 -19.12
CA ILE A 45 -37.11 -3.62 -20.33
C ILE A 45 -37.72 -2.22 -20.33
N TYR A 46 -37.05 -1.30 -20.99
CA TYR A 46 -37.56 0.05 -21.22
C TYR A 46 -38.83 -0.01 -22.08
N GLN A 47 -39.85 0.73 -21.66
CA GLN A 47 -41.12 0.89 -22.36
C GLN A 47 -41.27 2.36 -22.72
N PHE A 48 -41.65 2.62 -23.96
CA PHE A 48 -41.90 3.97 -24.44
C PHE A 48 -43.04 4.61 -23.66
N PRO A 49 -42.89 5.85 -23.19
CA PRO A 49 -43.94 6.54 -22.47
C PRO A 49 -45.13 6.75 -23.39
N THR A 50 -46.33 6.42 -22.92
CA THR A 50 -47.59 6.64 -23.66
C THR A 50 -48.46 7.70 -23.02
N ASP A 51 -47.90 8.47 -22.08
CA ASP A 51 -48.64 9.44 -21.27
C ASP A 51 -48.86 10.76 -22.01
N ASP A 52 -47.94 11.13 -22.90
CA ASP A 52 -48.08 12.29 -23.79
C ASP A 52 -48.90 11.93 -25.02
N GLU A 53 -50.12 12.48 -25.13
CA GLU A 53 -51.06 12.23 -26.23
C GLU A 53 -50.46 12.50 -27.62
N THR A 54 -49.48 13.41 -27.75
CA THR A 54 -48.86 13.76 -29.04
C THR A 54 -48.02 12.63 -29.62
N VAL A 55 -47.40 11.81 -28.76
CA VAL A 55 -46.52 10.70 -29.14
C VAL A 55 -47.04 9.33 -28.70
N ALA A 56 -48.09 9.28 -27.88
CA ALA A 56 -48.64 8.05 -27.29
C ALA A 56 -48.96 6.98 -28.34
N LYS A 57 -49.59 7.36 -29.45
CA LYS A 57 -49.94 6.42 -30.53
C LYS A 57 -48.69 5.82 -31.20
N ILE A 58 -47.67 6.63 -31.40
CA ILE A 58 -46.39 6.20 -31.99
C ILE A 58 -45.70 5.25 -31.00
N ASN A 59 -45.56 5.68 -29.75
CA ASN A 59 -44.89 4.92 -28.69
C ASN A 59 -45.59 3.59 -28.38
N ALA A 60 -46.93 3.54 -28.39
CA ALA A 60 -47.68 2.28 -28.25
C ALA A 60 -47.41 1.31 -29.42
N SER A 61 -47.37 1.82 -30.65
CA SER A 61 -47.00 1.02 -31.82
C SER A 61 -45.58 0.49 -31.70
N MET A 62 -44.63 1.31 -31.25
CA MET A 62 -43.22 0.94 -31.08
C MET A 62 -43.00 -0.07 -29.96
N ASN A 63 -43.71 0.04 -28.83
CA ASN A 63 -43.69 -0.97 -27.76
C ASN A 63 -44.11 -2.35 -28.32
N GLY A 64 -45.08 -2.39 -29.24
CA GLY A 64 -45.48 -3.61 -29.94
C GLY A 64 -44.45 -4.17 -30.94
N GLN A 65 -43.41 -3.41 -31.30
CA GLN A 65 -42.34 -3.87 -32.20
C GLN A 65 -41.17 -4.51 -31.46
N LEU A 66 -41.11 -4.36 -30.13
CA LEU A 66 -40.05 -4.93 -29.32
C LEU A 66 -40.11 -6.47 -29.32
N PRO A 67 -38.95 -7.15 -29.40
CA PRO A 67 -37.60 -6.60 -29.61
C PRO A 67 -37.36 -6.18 -31.08
N PHE A 68 -36.57 -5.13 -31.29
CA PHE A 68 -36.28 -4.65 -32.65
C PHE A 68 -35.40 -5.64 -33.41
N ALA A 69 -35.80 -6.03 -34.62
CA ALA A 69 -35.02 -6.93 -35.45
C ALA A 69 -34.15 -6.14 -36.43
N VAL A 70 -32.85 -6.03 -36.16
CA VAL A 70 -31.98 -5.08 -36.86
C VAL A 70 -30.90 -5.76 -37.70
N VAL A 71 -30.53 -5.07 -38.78
CA VAL A 71 -29.42 -5.42 -39.65
C VAL A 71 -28.48 -4.22 -39.67
N GLY A 72 -27.21 -4.44 -39.37
CA GLY A 72 -26.17 -3.41 -39.46
C GLY A 72 -25.30 -3.63 -40.71
N SER A 73 -24.96 -2.54 -41.40
CA SER A 73 -23.93 -2.54 -42.45
C SER A 73 -23.22 -1.19 -42.49
N MET A 74 -21.92 -1.22 -42.76
CA MET A 74 -21.12 -0.02 -43.11
C MET A 74 -20.94 0.11 -44.62
N ASP A 75 -21.20 -0.95 -45.38
CA ASP A 75 -21.03 -0.97 -46.83
C ASP A 75 -22.20 -0.28 -47.52
N GLU A 76 -21.89 0.52 -48.53
CA GLU A 76 -22.89 1.18 -49.37
C GLU A 76 -22.95 0.54 -50.75
N VAL A 77 -24.17 0.23 -51.19
CA VAL A 77 -24.43 -0.34 -52.51
C VAL A 77 -25.30 0.63 -53.31
N LYS A 78 -24.96 0.81 -54.58
CA LYS A 78 -25.76 1.64 -55.50
C LYS A 78 -27.02 0.88 -55.92
N ILE A 79 -28.18 1.33 -55.47
CA ILE A 79 -29.49 0.80 -55.87
C ILE A 79 -30.23 1.90 -56.63
N GLY A 80 -30.37 1.74 -57.95
CA GLY A 80 -30.85 2.80 -58.83
C GLY A 80 -29.89 4.01 -58.82
N ASN A 81 -30.41 5.18 -58.41
CA ASN A 81 -29.66 6.44 -58.36
C ASN A 81 -29.23 6.84 -56.93
N LYS A 82 -29.42 5.96 -55.93
CA LYS A 82 -29.06 6.25 -54.53
C LYS A 82 -28.02 5.26 -54.02
N MET A 83 -27.07 5.76 -53.25
CA MET A 83 -26.20 4.96 -52.41
C MET A 83 -26.94 4.65 -51.12
N VAL A 84 -27.06 3.37 -50.77
CA VAL A 84 -27.76 2.94 -49.55
C VAL A 84 -26.91 1.95 -48.77
N LYS A 85 -26.94 2.05 -47.44
CA LYS A 85 -26.28 1.07 -46.56
C LYS A 85 -26.99 -0.26 -46.68
N ALA A 86 -26.26 -1.30 -47.07
CA ALA A 86 -26.84 -2.59 -47.36
C ALA A 86 -25.86 -3.74 -47.15
N ARG A 87 -26.38 -4.96 -47.02
CA ARG A 87 -25.60 -6.19 -47.08
C ARG A 87 -25.88 -6.91 -48.38
N GLN A 88 -24.83 -7.21 -49.13
CA GLN A 88 -24.93 -7.90 -50.41
C GLN A 88 -24.64 -9.39 -50.25
N TYR A 89 -25.56 -10.20 -50.76
CA TYR A 89 -25.45 -11.65 -50.83
C TYR A 89 -25.61 -12.13 -52.29
N PRO A 90 -25.17 -13.35 -52.63
CA PRO A 90 -25.39 -13.92 -53.96
C PRO A 90 -26.87 -13.98 -54.36
N TRP A 91 -27.78 -14.10 -53.39
CA TRP A 91 -29.23 -14.20 -53.60
C TRP A 91 -29.98 -12.87 -53.49
N GLY A 92 -29.31 -11.75 -53.15
CA GLY A 92 -30.00 -10.46 -53.04
C GLY A 92 -29.29 -9.45 -52.14
N ILE A 93 -29.94 -8.29 -51.98
CA ILE A 93 -29.41 -7.16 -51.22
C ILE A 93 -30.37 -6.80 -50.09
N VAL A 94 -29.88 -6.81 -48.86
CA VAL A 94 -30.64 -6.41 -47.67
C VAL A 94 -30.30 -4.96 -47.35
N GLN A 95 -31.22 -4.05 -47.70
CA GLN A 95 -31.14 -2.63 -47.36
C GLN A 95 -31.40 -2.39 -45.87
N VAL A 96 -30.52 -1.67 -45.18
CA VAL A 96 -30.61 -1.40 -43.74
C VAL A 96 -31.73 -0.41 -43.41
N GLU A 97 -31.91 0.63 -44.22
CA GLU A 97 -32.94 1.66 -43.99
C GLU A 97 -34.31 1.31 -44.58
N ASN A 98 -34.52 0.05 -44.99
CA ASN A 98 -35.79 -0.41 -45.54
C ASN A 98 -36.60 -1.14 -44.46
N GLU A 99 -37.73 -0.58 -44.05
CA GLU A 99 -38.61 -1.14 -43.01
C GLU A 99 -39.19 -2.52 -43.36
N ASN A 100 -39.24 -2.86 -44.66
CA ASN A 100 -39.69 -4.19 -45.08
C ASN A 100 -38.62 -5.27 -44.85
N HIS A 101 -37.36 -4.87 -44.63
CA HIS A 101 -36.23 -5.78 -44.40
C HIS A 101 -35.86 -5.88 -42.93
N CYS A 102 -35.84 -4.77 -42.19
CA CYS A 102 -35.51 -4.76 -40.77
C CYS A 102 -36.08 -3.53 -40.04
N ASP A 103 -36.07 -3.57 -38.71
CA ASP A 103 -36.61 -2.54 -37.83
C ASP A 103 -35.59 -1.42 -37.50
N PHE A 104 -34.49 -1.29 -38.26
CA PHE A 104 -33.43 -0.32 -37.96
C PHE A 104 -33.95 1.13 -37.93
N VAL A 105 -34.80 1.51 -38.88
CA VAL A 105 -35.39 2.86 -38.93
C VAL A 105 -36.17 3.16 -37.67
N LYS A 106 -37.03 2.22 -37.24
CA LYS A 106 -37.82 2.32 -36.01
C LYS A 106 -36.93 2.47 -34.77
N LEU A 107 -35.87 1.66 -34.66
CA LEU A 107 -34.91 1.76 -33.55
C LEU A 107 -34.22 3.14 -33.52
N ARG A 108 -33.79 3.65 -34.67
CA ARG A 108 -33.11 4.95 -34.78
C ARG A 108 -34.02 6.10 -34.36
N GLU A 109 -35.22 6.17 -34.93
CA GLU A 109 -36.19 7.22 -34.64
C GLU A 109 -36.55 7.23 -33.15
N MET A 110 -36.76 6.05 -32.60
CA MET A 110 -37.08 5.86 -31.21
C MET A 110 -35.96 6.34 -30.26
N LEU A 111 -34.71 5.96 -30.53
CA LEU A 111 -33.58 6.27 -29.65
C LEU A 111 -33.19 7.75 -29.72
N ILE A 112 -33.19 8.32 -30.92
CA ILE A 112 -32.52 9.60 -31.19
C ILE A 112 -33.52 10.72 -31.45
N CYS A 113 -34.65 10.43 -32.10
CA CYS A 113 -35.56 11.47 -32.56
C CYS A 113 -36.70 11.75 -31.58
N THR A 114 -37.20 10.73 -30.88
CA THR A 114 -38.42 10.87 -30.06
C THR A 114 -38.16 10.77 -28.55
N ASN A 115 -37.42 9.74 -28.09
CA ASN A 115 -37.43 9.38 -26.66
C ASN A 115 -36.09 9.58 -25.95
N MET A 116 -35.14 10.33 -26.53
CA MET A 116 -33.82 10.56 -25.93
C MET A 116 -33.92 11.27 -24.58
N GLU A 117 -34.81 12.24 -24.46
CA GLU A 117 -35.02 13.00 -23.21
C GLU A 117 -35.61 12.10 -22.12
N ASP A 118 -36.63 11.29 -22.45
CA ASP A 118 -37.21 10.34 -21.50
C ASP A 118 -36.18 9.29 -21.03
N LEU A 119 -35.36 8.75 -21.94
CA LEU A 119 -34.27 7.85 -21.57
C LEU A 119 -33.31 8.49 -20.56
N ARG A 120 -32.95 9.77 -20.76
CA ARG A 120 -32.11 10.52 -19.81
C ARG A 120 -32.83 10.72 -18.48
N GLU A 121 -34.10 11.10 -18.52
CA GLU A 121 -34.89 11.36 -17.31
C GLU A 121 -35.08 10.08 -16.49
N GLN A 122 -35.42 8.94 -17.10
CA GLN A 122 -35.49 7.66 -16.40
C GLN A 122 -34.13 7.23 -15.84
N THR A 123 -33.04 7.52 -16.56
CA THR A 123 -31.69 7.26 -16.03
C THR A 123 -31.41 8.08 -14.78
N HIS A 124 -31.80 9.35 -14.76
CA HIS A 124 -31.59 10.22 -13.62
C HIS A 124 -32.54 9.88 -12.45
N SER A 125 -33.84 9.98 -12.67
CA SER A 125 -34.88 9.87 -11.65
C SER A 125 -35.05 8.47 -11.05
N ARG A 126 -34.67 7.42 -11.79
CA ARG A 126 -34.85 6.03 -11.34
C ARG A 126 -33.52 5.33 -11.11
N HIS A 127 -32.70 5.19 -12.14
CA HIS A 127 -31.49 4.36 -12.06
C HIS A 127 -30.43 5.01 -11.17
N TYR A 128 -30.16 6.30 -11.38
CA TYR A 128 -29.20 7.04 -10.57
C TYR A 128 -29.73 7.26 -9.15
N GLU A 129 -30.99 7.63 -8.95
CA GLU A 129 -31.53 7.80 -7.59
C GLU A 129 -31.52 6.50 -6.78
N LEU A 130 -31.81 5.35 -7.40
CA LEU A 130 -31.66 4.07 -6.72
C LEU A 130 -30.20 3.81 -6.30
N TYR A 131 -29.25 4.02 -7.22
CA TYR A 131 -27.83 3.91 -6.92
C TYR A 131 -27.41 4.88 -5.81
N ARG A 132 -27.86 6.13 -5.89
CA ARG A 132 -27.58 7.20 -4.92
C ARG A 132 -28.10 6.82 -3.54
N ARG A 133 -29.34 6.33 -3.42
CA ARG A 133 -29.90 5.86 -2.16
C ARG A 133 -29.07 4.71 -1.57
N CYS A 134 -28.79 3.66 -2.35
CA CYS A 134 -27.98 2.54 -1.87
C CYS A 134 -26.57 2.98 -1.44
N LYS A 135 -25.95 3.91 -2.17
CA LYS A 135 -24.64 4.45 -1.79
C LYS A 135 -24.69 5.30 -0.53
N LEU A 136 -25.74 6.10 -0.35
CA LEU A 136 -25.94 6.89 0.86
C LEU A 136 -26.16 5.97 2.07
N GLU A 137 -26.95 4.91 1.93
CA GLU A 137 -27.16 3.89 2.96
C GLU A 137 -25.85 3.16 3.33
N GLU A 138 -25.04 2.75 2.34
CA GLU A 138 -23.70 2.19 2.56
C GLU A 138 -22.78 3.17 3.30
N MET A 139 -22.92 4.46 3.02
CA MET A 139 -22.23 5.54 3.73
C MET A 139 -22.90 5.89 5.07
N GLY A 140 -23.89 5.14 5.55
CA GLY A 140 -24.53 5.34 6.86
C GLY A 140 -25.49 6.53 6.93
N PHE A 141 -25.92 7.07 5.78
CA PHE A 141 -26.99 8.05 5.71
C PHE A 141 -28.33 7.32 5.57
N THR A 142 -29.20 7.44 6.56
CA THR A 142 -30.56 6.92 6.53
C THR A 142 -31.58 8.07 6.54
N ASP A 143 -32.68 7.94 5.79
CA ASP A 143 -33.74 8.97 5.72
C ASP A 143 -34.50 9.14 7.05
N VAL A 144 -34.35 8.19 7.98
CA VAL A 144 -35.00 8.19 9.30
C VAL A 144 -33.96 8.04 10.41
N GLY A 145 -33.99 8.97 11.35
CA GLY A 145 -33.31 8.82 12.64
C GLY A 145 -34.11 7.94 13.61
N PRO A 146 -33.56 7.65 14.80
CA PRO A 146 -34.18 6.77 15.81
C PRO A 146 -35.58 7.19 16.29
N GLU A 147 -36.06 8.38 15.95
CA GLU A 147 -37.42 8.88 16.26
C GLU A 147 -38.30 9.20 15.03
N SER A 148 -37.96 8.68 13.84
CA SER A 148 -38.70 8.99 12.59
C SER A 148 -38.80 10.49 12.24
N LYS A 149 -37.92 11.32 12.82
CA LYS A 149 -37.72 12.71 12.39
C LYS A 149 -36.82 12.72 11.15
N PRO A 150 -37.09 13.60 10.16
CA PRO A 150 -36.17 13.80 9.05
C PRO A 150 -34.85 14.31 9.62
N LEU A 151 -33.79 13.50 9.50
CA LEU A 151 -32.45 13.90 9.88
C LEU A 151 -31.97 14.95 8.87
N SER A 152 -31.47 16.09 9.36
CA SER A 152 -30.81 17.03 8.47
C SER A 152 -29.50 16.40 7.98
N LEU A 153 -29.28 16.39 6.66
CA LEU A 153 -28.01 15.94 6.06
C LEU A 153 -26.81 16.57 6.80
N GLN A 154 -26.93 17.84 7.18
CA GLN A 154 -25.94 18.58 7.95
C GLN A 154 -25.59 17.90 9.29
N GLU A 155 -26.59 17.46 10.06
CA GLU A 155 -26.40 16.85 11.37
C GLU A 155 -25.71 15.48 11.25
N THR A 156 -26.06 14.69 10.23
CA THR A 156 -25.36 13.43 9.93
C THR A 156 -23.90 13.65 9.53
N TYR A 157 -23.60 14.70 8.74
CA TYR A 157 -22.22 15.07 8.42
C TYR A 157 -21.44 15.49 9.67
N GLU A 158 -22.06 16.27 10.55
CA GLU A 158 -21.43 16.72 11.80
C GLU A 158 -21.18 15.55 12.76
N ALA A 159 -22.12 14.62 12.89
CA ALA A 159 -21.97 13.41 13.70
C ALA A 159 -20.83 12.51 13.18
N LYS A 160 -20.81 12.21 11.87
CA LYS A 160 -19.72 11.43 11.26
C LYS A 160 -18.37 12.12 11.39
N ARG A 161 -18.34 13.45 11.25
CA ARG A 161 -17.11 14.23 11.44
C ARG A 161 -16.63 14.15 12.89
N HIS A 162 -17.54 14.25 13.86
CA HIS A 162 -17.21 14.08 15.28
C HIS A 162 -16.69 12.67 15.60
N GLU A 163 -17.32 11.63 15.06
CA GLU A 163 -16.86 10.25 15.20
C GLU A 163 -15.44 10.07 14.62
N PHE A 164 -15.19 10.60 13.42
CA PHE A 164 -13.88 10.56 12.78
C PHE A 164 -12.81 11.29 13.60
N TYR A 165 -13.10 12.48 14.13
CA TYR A 165 -12.19 13.19 15.03
C TYR A 165 -11.94 12.42 16.33
N GLY A 166 -12.95 11.75 16.88
CA GLY A 166 -12.83 10.89 18.05
C GLY A 166 -11.90 9.70 17.79
N GLU A 167 -12.05 9.01 16.66
CA GLU A 167 -11.15 7.92 16.27
C GLU A 167 -9.71 8.40 16.06
N LEU A 168 -9.54 9.57 15.45
CA LEU A 168 -8.23 10.16 15.19
C LEU A 168 -7.53 10.52 16.50
N HIS A 169 -8.25 11.10 17.46
CA HIS A 169 -7.75 11.37 18.80
C HIS A 169 -7.40 10.07 19.55
N ARG A 170 -8.22 9.02 19.45
CA ARG A 170 -7.91 7.73 20.06
C ARG A 170 -6.61 7.12 19.49
N LYS A 171 -6.45 7.14 18.16
CA LYS A 171 -5.22 6.67 17.50
C LYS A 171 -4.00 7.51 17.88
N GLU A 172 -4.17 8.82 18.04
CA GLU A 172 -3.11 9.70 18.52
C GLU A 172 -2.70 9.36 19.95
N GLU A 173 -3.68 9.14 20.85
CA GLU A 173 -3.45 8.74 22.24
C GLU A 173 -2.72 7.39 22.32
N GLU A 174 -3.16 6.40 21.54
CA GLU A 174 -2.50 5.09 21.41
C GLU A 174 -1.05 5.23 20.92
N MET A 175 -0.81 6.09 19.93
CA MET A 175 0.54 6.36 19.41
C MET A 175 1.43 7.03 20.46
N LYS A 176 0.91 8.00 21.22
CA LYS A 176 1.61 8.64 22.33
C LYS A 176 1.95 7.64 23.43
N GLN A 177 0.99 6.79 23.83
CA GLN A 177 1.22 5.75 24.82
C GLN A 177 2.30 4.75 24.37
N MET A 178 2.24 4.29 23.11
CA MET A 178 3.29 3.44 22.56
C MET A 178 4.67 4.11 22.54
N PHE A 179 4.73 5.41 22.23
CA PHE A 179 5.99 6.16 22.29
C PHE A 179 6.56 6.21 23.71
N VAL A 180 5.74 6.60 24.69
CA VAL A 180 6.15 6.68 26.11
C VAL A 180 6.64 5.30 26.61
N GLN A 181 5.92 4.23 26.26
CA GLN A 181 6.31 2.88 26.63
C GLN A 181 7.67 2.50 26.03
N ARG A 182 7.89 2.78 24.72
CA ARG A 182 9.19 2.52 24.06
C ARG A 182 10.33 3.34 24.65
N VAL A 183 10.08 4.61 25.00
CA VAL A 183 11.09 5.46 25.65
C VAL A 183 11.48 4.85 26.99
N LYS A 184 10.50 4.46 27.83
CA LYS A 184 10.75 3.85 29.13
C LYS A 184 11.53 2.53 29.03
N GLU A 185 11.21 1.70 28.05
CA GLU A 185 11.96 0.46 27.78
C GLU A 185 13.40 0.74 27.36
N LYS A 186 13.62 1.71 26.48
CA LYS A 186 14.97 2.10 26.04
C LYS A 186 15.79 2.73 27.15
N GLU A 187 15.20 3.58 27.98
CA GLU A 187 15.84 4.14 29.17
C GLU A 187 16.24 3.05 30.17
N ALA A 188 15.38 2.05 30.38
CA ALA A 188 15.71 0.91 31.25
C ALA A 188 16.92 0.12 30.74
N ILE A 189 16.96 -0.17 29.43
CA ILE A 189 18.09 -0.85 28.78
C ILE A 189 19.37 -0.02 28.91
N LEU A 190 19.29 1.29 28.65
CA LEU A 190 20.44 2.19 28.76
C LEU A 190 20.99 2.21 30.20
N LYS A 191 20.11 2.27 31.19
CA LYS A 191 20.46 2.25 32.62
C LYS A 191 21.10 0.94 33.06
N GLU A 192 20.72 -0.19 32.46
CA GLU A 192 21.36 -1.49 32.66
C GLU A 192 22.79 -1.47 32.08
N ALA A 193 22.93 -1.01 30.83
CA ALA A 193 24.22 -0.93 30.14
C ALA A 193 25.21 0.02 30.84
N GLU A 194 24.74 1.17 31.34
CA GLU A 194 25.55 2.09 32.15
C GLU A 194 26.03 1.43 33.44
N ARG A 195 25.17 0.66 34.13
CA ARG A 195 25.56 -0.09 35.33
C ARG A 195 26.61 -1.16 35.04
N GLU A 196 26.46 -1.90 33.94
CA GLU A 196 27.47 -2.88 33.51
C GLU A 196 28.80 -2.20 33.17
N LEU A 197 28.76 -1.07 32.46
CA LEU A 197 29.96 -0.31 32.10
C LEU A 197 30.68 0.21 33.34
N GLN A 198 29.93 0.74 34.31
CA GLN A 198 30.49 1.19 35.58
C GLN A 198 31.14 0.04 36.35
N ALA A 199 30.48 -1.12 36.42
CA ALA A 199 31.05 -2.30 37.08
C ALA A 199 32.36 -2.78 36.41
N LYS A 200 32.42 -2.75 35.07
CA LYS A 200 33.65 -3.06 34.31
C LYS A 200 34.76 -2.05 34.60
N PHE A 201 34.43 -0.76 34.66
CA PHE A 201 35.38 0.29 34.98
C PHE A 201 35.97 0.12 36.39
N ASP A 202 35.12 -0.13 37.39
CA ASP A 202 35.55 -0.36 38.78
C ASP A 202 36.44 -1.61 38.88
N HIS A 203 36.10 -2.68 38.16
CA HIS A 203 36.92 -3.90 38.11
C HIS A 203 38.29 -3.63 37.48
N LEU A 204 38.34 -2.99 36.31
CA LEU A 204 39.59 -2.63 35.64
C LEU A 204 40.47 -1.72 36.52
N THR A 205 39.86 -0.78 37.24
CA THR A 205 40.56 0.12 38.16
C THR A 205 41.23 -0.65 39.29
N ARG A 206 40.54 -1.64 39.87
CA ARG A 206 41.12 -2.51 40.92
C ARG A 206 42.27 -3.35 40.38
N VAL A 207 42.09 -4.00 39.23
CA VAL A 207 43.15 -4.80 38.58
C VAL A 207 44.36 -3.93 38.30
N HIS A 208 44.17 -2.72 37.75
CA HIS A 208 45.25 -1.79 37.48
C HIS A 208 45.98 -1.36 38.77
N GLN A 209 45.26 -1.11 39.86
CA GLN A 209 45.87 -0.81 41.16
C GLN A 209 46.70 -1.97 41.70
N GLU A 210 46.19 -3.21 41.61
CA GLU A 210 46.93 -4.41 42.02
C GLU A 210 48.20 -4.63 41.19
N GLU A 211 48.11 -4.45 39.86
CA GLU A 211 49.28 -4.53 38.97
C GLU A 211 50.32 -3.46 39.30
N ARG A 212 49.88 -2.22 39.58
CA ARG A 212 50.77 -1.14 39.97
C ARG A 212 51.50 -1.45 41.28
N MET A 213 50.80 -1.97 42.28
CA MET A 213 51.40 -2.43 43.54
C MET A 213 52.42 -3.56 43.32
N LYS A 214 52.10 -4.54 42.46
CA LYS A 214 53.03 -5.63 42.10
C LYS A 214 54.28 -5.10 41.38
N LEU A 215 54.13 -4.11 40.51
CA LEU A 215 55.26 -3.47 39.81
C LEU A 215 56.13 -2.65 40.77
N GLU A 216 55.51 -1.89 41.69
CA GLU A 216 56.21 -1.15 42.73
C GLU A 216 57.02 -2.09 43.65
N GLU A 217 56.43 -3.22 44.05
CA GLU A 217 57.13 -4.21 44.87
C GLU A 217 58.31 -4.85 44.13
N LYS A 218 58.13 -5.24 42.86
CA LYS A 218 59.23 -5.75 42.02
C LYS A 218 60.34 -4.71 41.85
N ARG A 219 59.97 -3.44 41.66
CA ARG A 219 60.94 -2.34 41.56
C ARG A 219 61.73 -2.19 42.87
N ARG A 220 61.07 -2.25 44.02
CA ARG A 220 61.72 -2.19 45.34
C ARG A 220 62.73 -3.33 45.51
N LEU A 221 62.33 -4.57 45.19
CA LEU A 221 63.22 -5.73 45.26
C LEU A 221 64.45 -5.58 44.33
N LEU A 222 64.26 -5.09 43.11
CA LEU A 222 65.36 -4.80 42.19
C LEU A 222 66.29 -3.69 42.71
N GLU A 223 65.76 -2.63 43.32
CA GLU A 223 66.55 -1.57 43.94
C GLU A 223 67.38 -2.11 45.12
N GLU A 224 66.79 -2.95 45.97
CA GLU A 224 67.51 -3.64 47.05
C GLU A 224 68.62 -4.56 46.50
N GLU A 225 68.35 -5.29 45.42
CA GLU A 225 69.32 -6.15 44.76
C GLU A 225 70.49 -5.33 44.18
N ILE A 226 70.21 -4.21 43.51
CA ILE A 226 71.21 -3.26 43.00
C ILE A 226 72.07 -2.69 44.14
N ILE A 227 71.46 -2.31 45.26
CA ILE A 227 72.20 -1.82 46.44
C ILE A 227 73.10 -2.93 46.99
N SER A 228 72.59 -4.15 47.11
CA SER A 228 73.35 -5.30 47.60
C SER A 228 74.54 -5.62 46.67
N PHE A 229 74.31 -5.57 45.35
CA PHE A 229 75.31 -5.79 44.33
C PHE A 229 76.38 -4.70 44.36
N SER A 230 75.97 -3.44 44.50
CA SER A 230 76.90 -2.30 44.63
C SER A 230 77.76 -2.39 45.88
N LYS A 231 77.18 -2.81 47.02
CA LYS A 231 77.94 -3.09 48.25
C LYS A 231 78.95 -4.22 48.04
N LYS A 232 78.53 -5.34 47.44
CA LYS A 232 79.42 -6.47 47.11
C LYS A 232 80.55 -6.03 46.18
N LYS A 233 80.25 -5.26 45.13
CA LYS A 233 81.22 -4.68 44.20
C LYS A 233 82.23 -3.80 44.96
N ALA A 234 81.76 -2.86 45.77
CA ALA A 234 82.63 -1.98 46.56
C ALA A 234 83.51 -2.77 47.55
N THR A 235 82.97 -3.78 48.22
CA THR A 235 83.78 -4.65 49.09
C THR A 235 84.83 -5.42 48.30
N SER A 236 84.49 -5.93 47.12
CA SER A 236 85.43 -6.65 46.26
C SER A 236 86.53 -5.72 45.72
N GLU A 237 86.19 -4.48 45.35
CA GLU A 237 87.14 -3.44 44.96
C GLU A 237 88.05 -3.01 46.13
N ILE A 238 87.54 -2.96 47.37
CA ILE A 238 88.35 -2.72 48.57
C ILE A 238 89.33 -3.87 48.82
N TYR A 239 88.90 -5.14 48.69
CA TYR A 239 89.78 -6.30 48.80
C TYR A 239 90.86 -6.32 47.71
N GLN A 240 90.50 -5.91 46.49
CA GLN A 240 91.44 -5.80 45.37
C GLN A 240 92.45 -4.64 45.59
N ASN A 241 92.00 -3.51 46.13
CA ASN A 241 92.85 -2.38 46.51
C ASN A 241 93.72 -2.66 47.76
N GLN A 242 93.23 -3.42 48.74
CA GLN A 242 94.03 -3.90 49.88
C GLN A 242 95.09 -4.91 49.45
N THR A 243 94.81 -5.74 48.44
CA THR A 243 95.84 -6.61 47.82
C THR A 243 96.94 -5.78 47.14
N PHE A 244 96.57 -4.64 46.52
CA PHE A 244 97.54 -3.68 45.98
C PHE A 244 98.31 -2.90 47.07
N MET A 245 97.70 -2.58 48.21
CA MET A 245 98.36 -1.88 49.32
C MET A 245 99.18 -2.81 50.24
N ALA A 246 98.86 -4.10 50.35
CA ALA A 246 99.63 -5.09 51.10
C ALA A 246 100.97 -5.46 50.44
N MET A 247 101.15 -5.18 49.14
CA MET A 247 102.46 -5.26 48.48
C MET A 247 103.31 -3.99 48.65
N GLY A 248 102.77 -2.89 49.18
CA GLY A 248 103.44 -1.58 49.23
C GLY A 248 104.17 -1.22 50.53
N SER A 249 104.03 -2.00 51.61
CA SER A 249 104.46 -1.56 52.96
C SER A 249 105.28 -2.58 53.77
N ASN A 250 106.04 -3.48 53.11
CA ASN A 250 106.97 -4.40 53.80
C ASN A 250 108.29 -4.66 53.04
N LEU A 251 108.91 -3.63 52.47
CA LEU A 251 110.29 -3.68 51.94
C LEU A 251 111.03 -2.36 52.26
N LYS A 252 111.16 -2.01 53.54
CA LYS A 252 112.17 -1.02 53.94
C LYS A 252 112.73 -1.35 55.32
N LYS A 253 114.03 -1.67 55.28
CA LYS A 253 115.01 -1.79 56.37
C LYS A 253 115.08 -3.12 57.10
N ASP A 254 115.73 -4.09 56.45
CA ASP A 254 116.73 -4.90 57.14
C ASP A 254 117.78 -5.50 56.17
N LYS A 255 118.66 -4.66 55.56
CA LYS A 255 119.98 -5.09 55.05
C LYS A 255 120.94 -3.98 54.59
N ASP A 256 121.24 -2.98 55.43
CA ASP A 256 122.52 -2.26 55.31
C ASP A 256 123.60 -3.02 56.10
N ARG A 257 124.10 -4.13 55.53
CA ARG A 257 125.41 -4.71 55.89
C ARG A 257 125.89 -5.76 54.89
N LYS A 258 126.59 -5.30 53.86
CA LYS A 258 127.74 -5.90 53.13
C LYS A 258 128.01 -4.95 51.95
N ASN A 259 128.72 -3.86 52.17
CA ASN A 259 130.17 -3.76 52.02
C ASN A 259 130.69 -4.32 50.68
N SER A 260 130.84 -3.40 49.72
CA SER A 260 132.05 -3.14 48.93
C SER A 260 132.90 -4.32 48.45
N ASN A 261 132.90 -4.52 47.13
CA ASN A 261 134.06 -4.60 46.23
C ASN A 261 133.56 -5.23 44.90
N PHE A 262 133.92 -4.79 43.71
CA PHE A 262 135.15 -4.16 43.24
C PHE A 262 134.83 -3.28 42.00
N MET A 263 135.84 -2.58 41.50
CA MET A 263 135.91 -1.95 40.17
C MET A 263 135.27 -2.78 39.05
#